data_AF-A0A401MFF4-F1
#
_entry.id   AF-A0A401MFF4-F1
#
_cell.length_a   1.000
_cell.length_b   1.000
_cell.length_c   1.000
_cell.angle_alpha   90.00
_cell.angle_beta   90.00
_cell.angle_gamma   90.00
#
_symmetry.space_group_name_H-M   'P 1'
#
loop_
_entity.id
_entity.type
_entity.pdbx_description
1 polymer ?
#
loop_
_entity_poly.entity_id
_entity_poly.type
_entity_poly.pdbx_seq_one_letter_code
_entity_poly.pdbx_strand_id
1 'polypeptide(L)' 'MSTADGAKALIWGDNGTADHVWQLIPARDGFYKIANYNSGLLLGVDQMSTSPGAQVLQWSDNGTADHLWRLTSR' A
#
# COMPACT_ATOMS: atom_id res chain seq x y z
N MET A 1 8.72 13.12 -1.86
CA MET A 1 7.88 11.97 -1.51
C MET A 1 6.44 12.38 -1.63
N SER A 2 5.63 11.74 -2.47
CA SER A 2 4.23 12.15 -2.63
C SER A 2 3.40 11.72 -1.42
N THR A 3 2.47 12.58 -1.00
CA THR A 3 1.42 12.29 -0.02
C THR A 3 0.02 12.33 -0.63
N ALA A 4 -0.06 12.35 -1.97
CA ALA A 4 -1.32 12.40 -2.69
C ALA A 4 -1.85 10.99 -3.01
N ASP A 5 -3.16 10.85 -2.99
CA ASP A 5 -3.86 9.70 -3.56
C ASP A 5 -3.43 9.48 -5.02
N GLY A 6 -3.22 8.22 -5.36
CA GLY A 6 -2.85 7.80 -6.71
C GLY A 6 -1.35 7.85 -7.00
N ALA A 7 -0.53 8.30 -6.05
CA ALA A 7 0.91 8.22 -6.23
C ALA A 7 1.39 6.76 -6.25
N LYS A 8 2.20 6.41 -7.24
CA LYS A 8 2.64 5.04 -7.47
C LYS A 8 3.53 4.52 -6.35
N ALA A 9 3.29 3.29 -5.93
CA ALA A 9 4.27 2.51 -5.19
C ALA A 9 5.34 2.05 -6.18
N LEU A 10 6.61 2.34 -5.88
CA LEU A 10 7.73 2.12 -6.77
C LEU A 10 8.89 1.47 -6.01
N ILE A 11 9.79 0.83 -6.75
CA ILE A 11 11.03 0.29 -6.19
C ILE A 11 12.08 1.40 -6.28
N TRP A 12 12.73 1.70 -5.17
CA TRP A 12 13.79 2.69 -5.09
C TRP A 12 14.89 2.23 -4.14
N GLY A 13 16.10 2.78 -4.33
CA GLY A 13 17.21 2.54 -3.41
C GLY A 13 16.94 3.23 -2.07
N ASP A 14 17.10 2.50 -0.97
CA ASP A 14 16.86 3.07 0.35
C ASP A 14 17.83 4.24 0.64
N ASN A 15 17.26 5.38 1.01
CA ASN A 15 17.97 6.62 1.32
C ASN A 15 17.64 7.11 2.75
N GLY A 16 16.94 6.31 3.55
CA GLY A 16 16.56 6.63 4.92
C GLY A 16 15.37 7.58 5.07
N THR A 17 14.65 7.92 3.99
CA THR A 17 13.45 8.77 4.09
C THR A 17 12.20 7.99 4.46
N ALA A 18 11.26 8.68 5.11
CA ALA A 18 10.08 8.05 5.70
C ALA A 18 9.12 7.42 4.68
N ASP A 19 9.17 7.79 3.39
CA ASP A 19 8.35 7.17 2.35
C ASP A 19 8.79 5.78 1.95
N HIS A 20 9.97 5.35 2.38
CA HIS A 20 10.42 3.97 2.22
C HIS A 20 9.94 3.07 3.35
N VAL A 21 9.44 3.66 4.45
CA VAL A 21 9.01 2.95 5.63
C VAL A 21 7.52 2.62 5.52
N TRP A 22 7.19 1.34 5.69
CA TRP A 22 5.83 0.83 5.62
C TRP A 22 5.47 0.11 6.91
N GLN A 23 4.28 0.37 7.42
CA GLN A 23 3.72 -0.25 8.62
C GLN A 23 2.66 -1.28 8.24
N LEU A 24 2.75 -2.47 8.81
CA LEU A 24 1.69 -3.47 8.76
C LEU A 24 0.67 -3.20 9.86
N ILE A 25 -0.59 -3.06 9.49
CA ILE A 25 -1.71 -2.81 10.39
C ILE A 25 -2.66 -4.02 10.28
N PRO A 26 -2.87 -4.81 11.35
CA PRO A 26 -3.82 -5.91 11.32
C PRO A 26 -5.24 -5.43 10.95
N ALA A 27 -5.92 -6.21 10.10
CA ALA A 27 -7.32 -6.03 9.74
C ALA A 27 -8.12 -7.29 10.10
N ARG A 28 -9.41 -7.32 9.73
CA ARG A 28 -10.28 -8.48 9.94
C ARG A 28 -9.78 -9.70 9.17
N ASP A 29 -10.17 -10.90 9.63
CA ASP A 29 -10.02 -12.16 8.90
C ASP A 29 -8.57 -12.51 8.49
N GLY A 30 -7.58 -12.03 9.26
CA GLY A 30 -6.16 -12.29 9.00
C GLY A 30 -5.55 -11.46 7.87
N PHE A 31 -6.28 -10.47 7.36
CA PHE A 31 -5.74 -9.48 6.42
C PHE A 31 -4.92 -8.41 7.14
N TYR A 32 -4.12 -7.69 6.36
CA TYR A 32 -3.36 -6.52 6.78
C TYR A 32 -3.63 -5.36 5.85
N LYS A 33 -3.59 -4.15 6.40
CA LYS A 33 -3.36 -2.92 5.66
C LYS A 33 -1.86 -2.60 5.74
N ILE A 34 -1.33 -1.99 4.69
CA ILE A 34 0.08 -1.61 4.61
C ILE A 34 0.12 -0.10 4.44
N ALA A 35 0.48 0.65 5.48
CA ALA A 35 0.46 2.11 5.49
C ALA A 35 1.86 2.68 5.28
N ASN A 36 1.98 3.72 4.47
CA ASN A 36 3.23 4.45 4.30
C ASN A 36 3.45 5.41 5.48
N TYR A 37 4.65 5.42 6.07
CA TYR A 37 4.92 6.25 7.25
C TYR A 37 4.94 7.76 6.93
N ASN A 38 5.38 8.14 5.73
CA ASN A 38 5.43 9.55 5.31
C ASN A 38 4.04 10.13 5.00
N SER A 39 3.17 9.38 4.32
CA SER A 39 1.86 9.90 3.89
C SER A 39 0.68 9.48 4.76
N GLY A 40 0.79 8.38 5.51
CA GLY A 40 -0.33 7.75 6.22
C GLY A 40 -1.31 7.03 5.28
N LEU A 41 -1.06 7.01 3.97
CA LEU A 41 -1.92 6.35 2.97
C LEU A 41 -1.63 4.86 2.89
N LEU A 42 -2.60 4.09 2.40
CA LEU A 42 -2.52 2.63 2.28
C LEU A 42 -2.03 2.20 0.91
N LEU A 43 -1.28 1.10 0.89
CA LEU A 43 -0.93 0.38 -0.33
C LEU A 43 -2.19 -0.25 -0.93
N GLY A 44 -2.53 0.13 -2.16
CA GLY A 44 -3.74 -0.31 -2.86
C GLY A 44 -3.49 -0.70 -4.31
N VAL A 45 -4.32 -1.60 -4.84
CA VAL A 45 -4.34 -1.96 -6.26
C VAL A 45 -5.21 -0.95 -7.01
N ASP A 46 -4.63 -0.29 -8.01
CA ASP A 46 -5.33 0.72 -8.81
C ASP A 46 -6.63 0.18 -9.41
N GLN A 47 -7.72 0.94 -9.22
CA GLN A 47 -9.07 0.62 -9.67
C GLN A 47 -9.56 -0.79 -9.27
N MET A 48 -9.07 -1.35 -8.16
CA MET A 48 -9.39 -2.72 -7.72
C MET A 48 -9.12 -3.79 -8.79
N SER A 49 -8.17 -3.53 -9.69
CA SER A 49 -7.91 -4.38 -10.86
C SER A 49 -7.47 -5.79 -10.46
N THR A 50 -8.09 -6.81 -11.05
CA THR A 50 -7.68 -8.22 -10.91
C THR A 50 -6.75 -8.68 -12.03
N SER A 51 -6.37 -7.77 -12.93
CA SER A 51 -5.52 -8.10 -14.08
C SER A 51 -4.07 -8.33 -13.65
N PRO A 52 -3.36 -9.31 -14.25
CA PRO A 52 -1.92 -9.47 -14.01
C PRO A 52 -1.15 -8.19 -14.30
N GLY A 53 -0.26 -7.81 -13.38
CA GLY A 53 0.53 -6.58 -13.51
C GLY A 53 -0.23 -5.29 -13.18
N ALA A 54 -1.40 -5.40 -12.52
CA ALA A 54 -2.09 -4.22 -11.99
C ALA A 54 -1.14 -3.33 -11.17
N GLN A 55 -1.22 -2.02 -11.41
CA GLN A 55 -0.39 -1.04 -10.73
C GLN A 55 -0.79 -0.97 -9.26
N VAL A 56 0.21 -0.88 -8.38
CA VAL A 56 0.02 -0.60 -6.96
C VAL A 56 0.37 0.87 -6.69
N LEU A 57 -0.43 1.52 -5.86
CA LEU A 57 -0.35 2.93 -5.52
C LEU A 57 -0.61 3.15 -4.03
N GLN A 58 -0.44 4.38 -3.57
CA GLN A 58 -0.90 4.81 -2.25
C GLN A 58 -2.25 5.52 -2.37
N TRP A 59 -3.19 5.20 -1.49
CA TRP A 59 -4.53 5.77 -1.50
C TRP A 59 -5.11 5.87 -0.09
N SER A 60 -6.00 6.85 0.09
CA SER A 60 -6.75 7.05 1.32
C SER A 60 -7.61 5.82 1.64
N ASP A 61 -7.61 5.40 2.89
CA ASP A 61 -8.45 4.28 3.31
C ASP A 61 -9.94 4.61 3.13
N ASN A 62 -10.55 3.97 2.14
CA ASN A 62 -11.96 4.10 1.75
C ASN A 62 -12.75 2.81 2.06
N GLY A 63 -12.15 1.86 2.76
CA GLY A 63 -12.77 0.59 3.15
C GLY A 63 -12.90 -0.47 2.05
N THR A 64 -12.40 -0.21 0.84
CA THR A 64 -12.45 -1.17 -0.26
C THR A 64 -11.41 -2.29 -0.11
N ALA A 65 -11.64 -3.41 -0.80
CA ALA A 65 -10.87 -4.63 -0.60
C ALA A 65 -9.45 -4.58 -1.19
N ASP A 66 -9.18 -3.67 -2.12
CA ASP A 66 -7.88 -3.47 -2.76
C ASP A 66 -6.80 -2.94 -1.81
N HIS A 67 -7.17 -2.50 -0.60
CA HIS A 67 -6.26 -2.16 0.49
C HIS A 67 -5.95 -3.33 1.45
N LEU A 68 -6.56 -4.50 1.23
CA LEU A 68 -6.42 -5.67 2.11
C LEU A 68 -5.46 -6.70 1.53
N TRP A 69 -4.36 -6.93 2.24
CA TRP A 69 -3.30 -7.83 1.85
C TRP A 69 -3.26 -9.06 2.74
N ARG A 70 -3.07 -10.23 2.15
CA ARG A 70 -2.77 -11.46 2.88
C ARG A 70 -1.28 -11.75 2.75
N LEU A 71 -0.58 -11.77 3.87
CA LEU A 71 0.85 -12.08 3.91
C LEU A 71 1.04 -13.60 3.99
N THR A 72 1.91 -14.13 3.14
CA THR A 72 2.29 -15.55 3.13
C THR A 72 3.79 -15.67 3.37
N SER A 73 4.22 -16.77 3.97
CA SER A 73 5.64 -17.11 3.99
C SER A 73 6.15 -17.33 2.57
N ARG A 74 7.43 -17.07 2.36
CA ARG A 74 8.14 -17.40 1.12
C ARG A 74 8.47 -18.88 1.05
#